data_AF-A0A3M3GHG5-F1
#
_entry.id   AF-A0A3M3GHG5-F1
#
_cell.length_a   1.000
_cell.length_b   1.000
_cell.length_c   1.000
_cell.angle_alpha   90.00
_cell.angle_beta   90.00
_cell.angle_gamma   90.00
#
_symmetry.space_group_name_H-M   'P 1'
#
loop_
_entity.id
_entity.type
_entity.pdbx_description
1 polymer ?
#
loop_
_entity_poly.entity_id
_entity_poly.type
_entity_poly.pdbx_seq_one_letter_code
_entity_poly.pdbx_strand_id
1 'polypeptide(L)'
;MGKTRTEAFSRLYMLPGVYHCGGGEGPSLVDLLTPIMAWVEKSQAPDAIVARQAGPEKAGNRQRPLPKALPASMVNENVGNRGRTRKVFPYPFMAEYDHKGYSKNANSYQRAQPLTTEKTPHWMGAGFFKPYAPLERQVD
;
A
#
# COMPACT_ATOMS: atom_id res chain seq x y z
N MET A 1 17.14 7.85 13.44
CA MET A 1 17.83 6.62 13.00
C MET A 1 16.89 5.45 12.74
N GLY A 2 15.85 5.20 13.56
CA GLY A 2 14.92 4.07 13.34
C GLY A 2 14.18 4.08 12.00
N LYS A 3 13.53 5.20 11.63
CA LYS A 3 12.73 5.32 10.39
C LYS A 3 13.47 4.89 9.13
N THR A 4 14.63 5.48 8.85
CA THR A 4 15.45 5.17 7.66
C THR A 4 15.87 3.70 7.61
N ARG A 5 16.23 3.12 8.76
CA ARG A 5 16.59 1.71 8.84
C ARG A 5 15.38 0.82 8.58
N THR A 6 14.21 1.15 9.13
CA THR A 6 12.96 0.42 8.89
C THR A 6 12.53 0.46 7.44
N GLU A 7 12.55 1.64 6.81
CA GLU A 7 12.12 1.81 5.41
C GLU A 7 13.00 1.05 4.40
N ALA A 8 14.22 0.68 4.79
CA ALA A 8 15.14 -0.12 3.98
C ALA A 8 14.75 -1.61 3.88
N PHE A 9 13.92 -2.13 4.80
CA PHE A 9 13.47 -3.53 4.78
C PHE A 9 11.97 -3.74 4.98
N SER A 10 11.23 -2.71 5.40
CA SER A 10 9.80 -2.77 5.68
C SER A 10 9.07 -1.54 5.16
N ARG A 11 7.98 -1.75 4.44
CA ARG A 11 7.07 -0.70 3.95
C ARG A 11 5.64 -1.10 4.25
N LEU A 12 4.87 -0.18 4.82
CA LEU A 12 3.44 -0.33 5.06
C LEU A 12 2.65 0.37 3.95
N TYR A 13 1.63 -0.28 3.39
CA TYR A 13 0.73 0.30 2.40
C TYR A 13 -0.69 0.31 2.95
N MET A 14 -1.29 1.50 3.03
CA MET A 14 -2.67 1.67 3.49
C MET A 14 -3.60 1.66 2.28
N LEU A 15 -4.64 0.82 2.27
CA LEU A 15 -5.60 0.72 1.18
C LEU A 15 -6.95 1.32 1.61
N PRO A 16 -7.27 2.59 1.24
CA PRO A 16 -8.54 3.21 1.63
C PRO A 16 -9.75 2.48 1.05
N GLY A 17 -10.75 2.24 1.91
CA GLY A 17 -12.01 1.59 1.54
C GLY A 17 -11.93 0.07 1.40
N VAL A 18 -10.79 -0.56 1.72
CA VAL A 18 -10.65 -2.02 1.72
C VAL A 18 -10.98 -2.57 3.11
N TYR A 19 -11.80 -3.62 3.17
CA TYR A 19 -12.14 -4.29 4.43
C TYR A 19 -11.04 -5.29 4.85
N HIS A 20 -11.32 -6.14 5.84
CA HIS A 20 -10.38 -7.16 6.29
C HIS A 20 -9.94 -8.05 5.12
N CYS A 21 -8.66 -7.96 4.76
CA CYS A 21 -7.99 -8.69 3.68
C CYS A 21 -8.49 -8.45 2.24
N GLY A 22 -9.71 -7.96 2.03
CA GLY A 22 -10.24 -7.71 0.69
C GLY A 22 -11.68 -7.19 0.69
N GLY A 23 -12.23 -6.95 -0.51
CA GLY A 23 -13.55 -6.35 -0.68
C GLY A 23 -13.60 -4.89 -0.21
N GLY A 24 -14.82 -4.43 0.09
CA GLY A 24 -15.09 -3.05 0.45
C GLY A 24 -15.32 -2.13 -0.76
N GLU A 25 -15.52 -0.85 -0.48
CA GLU A 25 -15.76 0.17 -1.51
C GLU A 25 -14.48 0.47 -2.31
N GLY A 26 -13.32 0.22 -1.69
CA GLY A 26 -11.94 0.40 -2.16
C GLY A 26 -11.49 -0.60 -3.23
N PRO A 27 -10.46 -0.25 -4.03
CA PRO A 27 -9.76 -1.23 -4.86
C PRO A 27 -9.01 -2.23 -3.97
N SER A 28 -9.51 -3.44 -3.88
CA SER A 28 -9.02 -4.44 -2.93
C SER A 28 -8.07 -5.48 -3.51
N LEU A 29 -7.90 -5.52 -4.83
CA LEU A 29 -7.01 -6.48 -5.50
C LEU A 29 -5.63 -5.86 -5.67
N VAL A 30 -4.60 -6.51 -5.16
CA VAL A 30 -3.20 -6.07 -5.23
C VAL A 30 -2.27 -7.24 -5.55
N ASP A 31 -1.20 -6.96 -6.28
CA ASP A 31 -0.05 -7.86 -6.44
C ASP A 31 1.06 -7.40 -5.49
N LEU A 32 1.31 -8.17 -4.44
CA LEU A 32 2.40 -7.93 -3.50
C LEU A 32 3.60 -8.86 -3.71
N LEU A 33 3.42 -9.97 -4.43
CA LEU A 33 4.49 -10.95 -4.61
C LEU A 33 5.56 -10.41 -5.57
N THR A 34 5.14 -9.87 -6.71
CA THR A 34 6.04 -9.27 -7.70
C THR A 34 6.96 -8.21 -7.11
N PRO A 35 6.45 -7.17 -6.39
CA PRO A 35 7.32 -6.16 -5.80
C PRO A 35 8.20 -6.69 -4.66
N ILE A 36 7.77 -7.70 -3.90
CA ILE A 36 8.63 -8.33 -2.88
C ILE A 36 9.78 -9.10 -3.53
N MET A 37 9.53 -9.87 -4.59
CA MET A 37 10.59 -10.56 -5.35
C MET A 37 11.58 -9.55 -5.92
N ALA A 38 11.11 -8.48 -6.56
CA ALA A 38 11.97 -7.42 -7.08
C ALA A 38 12.82 -6.75 -5.98
N TRP A 39 12.24 -6.56 -4.79
CA TRP A 39 12.98 -5.99 -3.66
C TRP A 39 14.07 -6.95 -3.17
N VAL A 40 13.74 -8.22 -2.94
CA VAL A 40 14.68 -9.21 -2.39
C VAL A 40 15.77 -9.57 -3.40
N GLU A 41 15.41 -9.81 -4.65
CA GLU A 41 16.33 -10.35 -5.67
C GLU A 41 17.11 -9.25 -6.40
N LYS A 42 16.55 -8.04 -6.50
CA LYS A 42 17.12 -6.95 -7.31
C LYS A 42 17.36 -5.67 -6.52
N SER A 43 17.14 -5.68 -5.21
CA SER A 43 17.24 -4.48 -4.36
C SER A 43 16.32 -3.33 -4.81
N GLN A 44 15.21 -3.64 -5.49
CA GLN A 44 14.26 -2.65 -6.01
C GLN A 44 13.04 -2.55 -5.08
N ALA A 45 13.14 -1.69 -4.08
CA ALA A 45 12.03 -1.46 -3.16
C ALA A 45 10.86 -0.73 -3.87
N PRO A 46 9.60 -1.20 -3.73
CA PRO A 46 8.47 -0.62 -4.45
C PRO A 46 8.11 0.79 -3.97
N ASP A 47 8.26 1.83 -4.80
CA ASP A 47 7.90 3.22 -4.42
C ASP A 47 6.40 3.51 -4.49
N ALA A 48 5.65 2.64 -5.13
CA ALA A 48 4.20 2.57 -5.12
C ALA A 48 3.76 1.16 -5.55
N ILE A 49 2.54 0.79 -5.16
CA ILE A 49 1.83 -0.38 -5.69
C ILE A 49 0.53 0.07 -6.37
N VAL A 50 -0.02 -0.78 -7.24
CA VAL A 50 -1.31 -0.51 -7.90
C VAL A 50 -2.35 -1.45 -7.33
N ALA A 51 -3.44 -0.87 -6.81
CA ALA A 51 -4.62 -1.57 -6.37
C ALA A 51 -5.75 -1.45 -7.40
N ARG A 52 -6.57 -2.50 -7.55
CA ARG A 52 -7.67 -2.59 -8.52
C ARG A 52 -8.96 -3.05 -7.88
N GLN A 53 -10.08 -2.48 -8.32
CA GLN A 53 -11.43 -2.89 -7.91
C GLN A 53 -11.72 -4.30 -8.41
N ALA A 54 -12.30 -5.14 -7.55
CA ALA A 54 -12.91 -6.38 -8.00
C ALA A 54 -14.11 -6.07 -8.92
N GLY A 55 -14.24 -6.78 -10.04
CA GLY A 55 -15.39 -6.61 -10.94
C GLY A 55 -16.72 -7.02 -10.28
N PRO A 56 -17.86 -6.55 -10.81
CA PRO A 56 -19.18 -6.74 -10.20
C PRO A 56 -19.58 -8.21 -9.99
N GLU A 57 -19.11 -9.12 -10.84
CA GLU A 57 -19.40 -10.56 -10.72
C GLU A 57 -18.52 -11.31 -9.69
N LYS A 58 -17.66 -10.58 -8.98
CA LYS A 58 -16.60 -11.16 -8.13
C LYS A 58 -16.59 -10.56 -6.72
N ALA A 59 -17.54 -9.70 -6.37
CA ALA A 59 -17.60 -9.05 -5.06
C ALA A 59 -17.86 -10.03 -3.88
N GLY A 60 -18.28 -11.27 -4.16
CA GLY A 60 -18.62 -12.26 -3.15
C GLY A 60 -17.73 -13.52 -3.08
N ASN A 61 -16.73 -13.70 -3.95
CA ASN A 61 -15.96 -14.95 -3.96
C ASN A 61 -14.44 -14.73 -3.88
N ARG A 62 -13.86 -15.45 -2.91
CA ARG A 62 -12.47 -15.44 -2.47
C ARG A 62 -11.48 -15.42 -3.63
N GLN A 63 -10.51 -14.51 -3.51
CA GLN A 63 -9.16 -14.51 -4.07
C GLN A 63 -8.95 -15.50 -5.22
N ARG A 64 -9.07 -15.00 -6.46
CA ARG A 64 -8.49 -15.66 -7.61
C ARG A 64 -6.99 -15.30 -7.67
N PRO A 65 -6.08 -16.22 -8.00
CA PRO A 65 -4.66 -15.91 -8.11
C PRO A 65 -4.46 -14.76 -9.10
N LEU A 66 -3.74 -13.72 -8.69
CA LEU A 66 -3.27 -12.72 -9.66
C LEU A 66 -2.24 -13.39 -10.59
N PRO A 67 -2.29 -13.13 -11.91
CA PRO A 67 -1.21 -13.53 -12.79
C PRO A 67 0.12 -12.89 -12.34
N LYS A 68 1.23 -13.58 -12.62
CA LYS A 68 2.63 -13.27 -12.23
C LYS A 68 3.14 -11.87 -12.60
N ALA A 69 2.36 -11.12 -13.38
CA ALA A 69 2.48 -9.69 -13.62
C ALA A 69 1.08 -9.18 -13.98
N LEU A 70 0.70 -8.00 -13.47
CA LEU A 70 -0.48 -7.32 -13.98
C LEU A 70 -0.24 -7.04 -15.48
N PRO A 71 -1.08 -7.54 -16.40
CA PRO A 71 -0.88 -7.28 -17.81
C PRO A 71 -0.93 -5.77 -18.07
N ALA A 72 -0.20 -5.27 -19.06
CA ALA A 72 -0.17 -3.86 -19.42
C ALA A 72 -1.60 -3.29 -19.62
N SER A 73 -2.54 -4.12 -20.06
CA SER A 73 -3.98 -3.79 -20.19
C SER A 73 -4.70 -3.49 -18.87
N MET A 74 -4.15 -3.86 -17.71
CA MET A 74 -4.67 -3.50 -16.38
C MET A 74 -4.06 -2.22 -15.80
N VAL A 75 -2.96 -1.72 -16.38
CA VAL A 75 -2.31 -0.45 -16.03
C VAL A 75 -2.47 0.63 -17.10
N ASN A 76 -2.80 0.23 -18.33
CA ASN A 76 -3.12 1.12 -19.45
C ASN A 76 -4.62 1.39 -19.52
N GLU A 77 -4.97 2.54 -20.11
CA GLU A 77 -6.30 3.11 -20.26
C GLU A 77 -7.28 2.17 -20.97
N ASN A 78 -7.89 1.25 -20.23
CA ASN A 78 -8.94 0.39 -20.76
C ASN A 78 -10.26 0.70 -20.06
N VAL A 79 -11.08 1.51 -20.73
CA VAL A 79 -12.46 1.84 -20.34
C VAL A 79 -13.31 0.57 -20.15
N GLY A 80 -12.90 -0.56 -20.75
CA GLY A 80 -13.50 -1.88 -20.55
C GLY A 80 -13.28 -2.52 -19.16
N ASN A 81 -12.45 -1.96 -18.28
CA ASN A 81 -12.11 -2.60 -17.00
C ASN A 81 -13.23 -2.50 -15.93
N ARG A 82 -14.34 -1.77 -16.15
CA ARG A 82 -15.46 -1.55 -15.20
C ARG A 82 -15.02 -1.44 -13.72
N GLY A 83 -13.84 -0.89 -13.46
CA GLY A 83 -13.12 -1.11 -12.20
C GLY A 83 -12.11 0.00 -11.98
N ARG A 84 -12.11 0.52 -10.75
CA ARG A 84 -11.28 1.62 -10.28
C ARG A 84 -9.86 1.11 -10.00
N THR A 85 -8.82 1.77 -10.51
CA THR A 85 -7.43 1.55 -10.09
C THR A 85 -6.94 2.71 -9.24
N ARG A 86 -6.07 2.43 -8.27
CA ARG A 86 -5.45 3.43 -7.39
C ARG A 86 -3.98 3.11 -7.21
N LYS A 87 -3.13 4.13 -7.35
CA LYS A 87 -1.75 4.05 -6.89
C LYS A 87 -1.77 4.18 -5.36
N VAL A 88 -1.00 3.35 -4.67
CA VAL A 88 -0.87 3.34 -3.21
C VAL A 88 0.60 3.51 -2.87
N PHE A 89 0.90 4.45 -1.97
CA PHE A 89 2.26 4.81 -1.60
C PHE A 89 2.63 4.25 -0.23
N PRO A 90 3.93 4.07 0.07
CA PRO A 90 4.39 3.69 1.40
C PRO A 90 3.95 4.73 2.43
N TYR A 91 3.41 4.28 3.56
CA TYR A 91 3.07 5.12 4.70
C TYR A 91 4.30 5.96 5.13
N PRO A 92 4.14 7.26 5.44
CA PRO A 92 2.88 7.98 5.65
C PRO A 92 2.31 8.68 4.40
N PHE A 93 2.88 8.44 3.22
CA PHE A 93 2.42 9.14 2.01
C PHE A 93 1.04 8.66 1.56
N MET A 94 0.26 9.59 1.01
CA MET A 94 -1.08 9.34 0.48
C MET A 94 -1.10 9.49 -1.05
N ALA A 95 -2.17 8.98 -1.67
CA ALA A 95 -2.42 9.17 -3.08
C ALA A 95 -3.33 10.39 -3.29
N GLU A 96 -2.83 11.38 -4.02
CA GLU A 96 -3.57 12.59 -4.37
C GLU A 96 -3.91 12.58 -5.85
N TYR A 97 -5.16 12.91 -6.19
CA TYR A 97 -5.60 13.04 -7.57
C TYR A 97 -5.02 14.33 -8.15
N ASP A 98 -4.32 14.24 -9.27
CA ASP A 98 -3.65 15.39 -9.92
C ASP A 98 -4.61 16.34 -10.67
N HIS A 99 -5.92 16.09 -10.57
CA HIS A 99 -6.99 16.78 -11.28
C HIS A 99 -6.92 16.64 -12.81
N LYS A 100 -6.14 15.69 -13.32
CA LYS A 100 -5.96 15.43 -14.75
C LYS A 100 -6.39 14.02 -15.12
N GLY A 101 -6.96 13.89 -16.31
CA GLY A 101 -7.39 12.59 -16.84
C GLY A 101 -8.55 11.97 -16.06
N TYR A 102 -8.63 10.65 -16.05
CA TYR A 102 -9.75 9.93 -15.45
C TYR A 102 -9.47 9.54 -14.01
N SER A 103 -10.22 10.10 -13.07
CA SER A 103 -10.06 9.84 -11.62
C SER A 103 -10.21 8.37 -11.20
N LYS A 104 -10.65 7.45 -12.06
CA LYS A 104 -10.66 6.00 -11.77
C LYS A 104 -9.39 5.28 -12.25
N ASN A 105 -8.40 6.01 -12.77
CA ASN A 105 -7.11 5.51 -13.21
C ASN A 105 -6.00 5.80 -12.17
N ALA A 106 -5.17 4.81 -11.87
CA ALA A 106 -4.00 4.93 -11.01
C ALA A 106 -2.95 5.94 -11.53
N ASN A 107 -2.90 6.19 -12.84
CA ASN A 107 -1.95 7.15 -13.42
C ASN A 107 -2.30 8.61 -13.11
N SER A 108 -3.55 8.90 -12.77
CA SER A 108 -3.98 10.23 -12.30
C SER A 108 -3.68 10.49 -10.82
N TYR A 109 -2.89 9.64 -10.17
CA TYR A 109 -2.55 9.78 -8.76
C TYR A 109 -1.04 9.96 -8.55
N GLN A 110 -0.70 10.99 -7.79
CA GLN A 110 0.65 11.32 -7.37
C GLN A 110 0.84 11.14 -5.86
N ARG A 111 2.11 11.11 -5.43
CA ARG A 111 2.47 10.99 -4.02
C ARG A 111 2.22 12.33 -3.33
N ALA A 112 1.46 12.32 -2.23
CA ALA A 112 1.22 13.48 -1.39
C ALA A 112 1.60 13.20 0.06
N GLN A 113 1.80 14.28 0.81
CA GLN A 113 1.98 14.23 2.26
C GLN A 113 0.68 13.75 2.94
N PRO A 114 0.76 13.17 4.15
CA PRO A 114 -0.43 12.80 4.90
C PRO A 114 -1.32 14.02 5.18
N LEU A 115 -2.64 13.84 5.05
CA LEU A 115 -3.63 14.89 5.32
C LEU A 115 -3.67 15.32 6.79
N THR A 116 -3.24 14.43 7.69
CA THR A 116 -3.08 14.73 9.12
C THR A 116 -1.78 14.15 9.64
N THR A 117 -1.09 14.93 10.46
CA THR A 117 0.11 14.53 11.21
C THR A 117 -0.13 14.60 12.72
N GLU A 118 -1.40 14.70 13.12
CA GLU A 118 -1.75 14.77 14.54
C GLU A 118 -1.24 13.52 15.26
N LYS A 119 -0.49 13.76 16.33
CA LYS A 119 -0.01 12.67 17.17
C LYS A 119 -1.20 12.06 17.88
N THR A 120 -1.15 10.74 18.04
CA THR A 120 -2.12 10.04 18.87
C THR A 120 -2.20 10.74 20.23
N PRO A 121 -3.40 11.21 20.65
CA PRO A 121 -3.55 11.87 21.94
C PRO A 121 -3.15 10.93 23.07
N HIS A 122 -2.78 11.48 24.22
CA HIS A 122 -2.40 10.65 25.37
C HIS A 122 -3.59 9.75 25.77
N TRP A 123 -3.34 8.43 25.85
CA TRP A 123 -4.35 7.43 26.19
C TRP A 123 -3.82 6.44 27.22
N MET A 124 -4.73 5.82 27.99
CA MET A 124 -4.39 4.87 29.04
C MET A 124 -3.80 3.59 28.41
N GLY A 125 -2.47 3.50 28.41
CA GLY A 125 -1.71 2.42 27.76
C GLY A 125 -0.63 2.92 26.80
N ALA A 126 -0.56 4.24 26.54
CA ALA A 126 0.56 4.84 25.81
C ALA A 126 1.94 4.50 26.43
N GLY A 127 1.98 4.24 27.74
CA GLY A 127 3.18 3.80 28.45
C GLY A 127 3.76 2.45 28.01
N PHE A 128 2.94 1.56 27.42
CA PHE A 128 3.41 0.25 26.90
C PHE A 128 4.34 0.38 25.69
N PHE A 129 4.33 1.55 25.01
CA PHE A 129 5.13 1.79 23.81
C PHE A 129 6.44 2.52 24.11
N LYS A 130 6.82 2.70 25.38
CA LYS A 130 8.14 3.21 25.76
C LYS A 130 9.19 2.17 25.37
N PRO A 131 10.17 2.49 24.50
CA PRO A 131 11.24 1.56 24.16
C PRO A 131 11.97 1.10 25.42
N TYR A 132 12.19 -0.20 25.55
CA TYR A 132 13.05 -0.72 26.62
C TYR A 132 14.52 -0.53 26.23
N ALA A 133 15.38 -0.30 27.23
CA ALA A 133 16.83 -0.33 27.02
C ALA A 133 17.28 -1.80 26.98
N PRO A 134 17.83 -2.30 25.86
CA PRO A 134 18.33 -3.67 25.80
C PRO A 134 19.52 -3.84 26.76
N LEU A 135 19.56 -4.96 27.47
CA LEU A 135 20.73 -5.35 28.26
C LEU A 135 21.86 -5.65 27.27
N GLU A 136 22.92 -4.84 27.27
CA GLU A 136 24.14 -5.16 26.55
C GLU A 136 24.83 -6.32 27.26
N ARG A 137 25.15 -7.37 26.49
CA ARG A 137 25.95 -8.48 27.00
C ARG A 137 27.35 -7.93 27.24
N GLN A 138 27.79 -7.87 28.51
CA GLN A 138 29.19 -7.61 28.81
C GLN A 138 30.04 -8.67 28.11
N VAL A 139 30.91 -8.21 27.23
CA VAL A 139 31.95 -9.03 26.64
C VAL A 139 33.18 -8.76 27.49
N ASP A 140 33.54 -9.75 28.32
CA ASP A 140 34.83 -9.79 29.02
C ASP A 140 35.98 -10.04 28.03
#